data_AF-A0A815RN01-F1
#
_entry.id   AF-A0A815RN01-F1
#
_cell.length_a   1.000
_cell.length_b   1.000
_cell.length_c   1.000
_cell.angle_alpha   90.00
_cell.angle_beta   90.00
_cell.angle_gamma   90.00
#
_symmetry.space_group_name_H-M   'P 1'
#
loop_
_entity.id
_entity.type
_entity.pdbx_description
1 polymer ?
#
loop_
_entity_poly.entity_id
_entity_poly.type
_entity_poly.pdbx_seq_one_letter_code
_entity_poly.pdbx_strand_id
1 'polypeptide(L)'
;LLTLPSAEQESNANRAKSKNNQLRSALNSGLEEYTFALHKFQKTMQQENSYSQIIAVDQIHNEAWLLQYEVYRNGLFEQLKKDTEHFLFHGCADASVDNIIKRGFDRNHAGEIHGTSYGRGVYFSSSARESHKYTKPNQSHESHERLL
;
A
#
# COMPACT_ATOMS: atom_id res chain seq x y z
N LEU A 1 -3.14 11.26 16.65
CA LEU A 1 -3.76 12.56 16.31
C LEU A 1 -2.75 13.37 15.49
N LEU A 2 -2.75 13.18 14.17
CA LEU A 2 -2.11 14.06 13.20
C LEU A 2 -3.23 14.44 12.24
N THR A 3 -3.68 15.68 12.33
CA THR A 3 -4.65 16.29 11.43
C THR A 3 -3.92 16.74 10.17
N LEU A 4 -4.27 16.17 9.01
CA LEU A 4 -3.85 16.68 7.71
C LEU A 4 -4.76 17.86 7.32
N PRO A 5 -4.24 18.88 6.59
CA PRO A 5 -4.98 20.09 6.28
C PRO A 5 -6.17 19.83 5.36
N SER A 6 -7.28 20.51 5.63
CA SER A 6 -8.47 20.54 4.77
C SER A 6 -8.10 20.86 3.33
N ALA A 7 -8.44 19.96 2.41
CA ALA A 7 -8.45 20.23 0.99
C ALA A 7 -9.62 21.18 0.68
N GLU A 8 -9.37 22.49 0.76
CA GLU A 8 -10.14 23.49 0.03
C GLU A 8 -9.16 24.23 -0.89
N GLN A 9 -9.24 23.94 -2.18
CA GLN A 9 -9.30 24.89 -3.31
C GLN A 9 -9.33 24.07 -4.62
N GLU A 10 -10.53 23.66 -5.03
CA GLU A 10 -10.79 23.13 -6.36
C GLU A 10 -10.57 24.25 -7.41
N SER A 11 -9.67 24.02 -8.36
CA SER A 11 -9.70 24.76 -9.63
C SER A 11 -10.48 23.94 -10.66
N ASN A 12 -11.57 24.54 -11.13
CA ASN A 12 -12.49 24.02 -12.14
C ASN A 12 -11.79 23.88 -13.50
N ALA A 13 -11.18 22.74 -13.78
CA ALA A 13 -10.95 22.25 -15.14
C ALA A 13 -10.72 20.74 -15.13
N ASN A 14 -11.52 20.01 -15.92
CA ASN A 14 -11.42 18.58 -16.26
C ASN A 14 -12.28 17.61 -15.46
N ARG A 15 -13.59 17.86 -15.51
CA ARG A 15 -14.64 16.83 -15.38
C ARG A 15 -14.63 15.91 -16.61
N ALA A 16 -13.61 15.06 -16.73
CA ALA A 16 -13.67 13.85 -17.53
C ALA A 16 -13.80 12.67 -16.54
N LYS A 17 -15.05 12.22 -16.31
CA LYS A 17 -15.37 11.07 -15.46
C LYS A 17 -14.72 9.82 -16.03
N SER A 18 -13.52 9.48 -15.56
CA SER A 18 -13.00 8.11 -15.64
C SER A 18 -13.80 7.27 -14.66
N LYS A 19 -14.30 6.12 -15.11
CA LYS A 19 -15.15 5.22 -14.31
C LYS A 19 -14.46 4.60 -13.08
N ASN A 20 -13.21 4.94 -12.81
CA ASN A 20 -12.50 4.62 -11.57
C ASN A 20 -11.82 5.90 -11.09
N ASN A 21 -12.25 6.46 -9.94
CA ASN A 21 -11.65 7.62 -9.23
C ASN A 21 -10.26 7.25 -8.64
N GLN A 22 -9.48 6.45 -9.36
CA GLN A 22 -8.21 5.95 -8.90
C GLN A 22 -7.06 6.54 -9.69
N LEU A 23 -6.12 7.17 -8.99
CA LEU A 23 -4.94 7.80 -9.56
C LEU A 23 -3.69 7.19 -8.91
N ARG A 24 -2.73 6.76 -9.74
CA ARG A 24 -1.37 6.41 -9.34
C ARG A 24 -0.47 7.58 -9.73
N SER A 25 0.30 8.09 -8.79
CA SER A 25 1.21 9.22 -9.02
C SER A 25 2.55 8.97 -8.33
N ALA A 26 3.65 9.21 -9.04
CA ALA A 26 4.98 9.14 -8.47
C ALA A 26 5.14 10.20 -7.37
N LEU A 27 5.61 9.76 -6.20
CA LEU A 27 5.94 10.65 -5.10
C LEU A 27 7.31 11.29 -5.34
N ASN A 28 7.36 12.60 -5.12
CA ASN A 28 8.61 13.34 -5.13
C ASN A 28 9.40 13.05 -3.85
N SER A 29 10.72 12.88 -3.98
CA SER A 29 11.61 12.62 -2.85
C SER A 29 11.63 13.71 -1.77
N GLY A 30 11.17 14.92 -2.08
CA GLY A 30 11.07 16.03 -1.13
C GLY A 30 9.80 16.03 -0.26
N LEU A 31 8.86 15.10 -0.48
CA LEU A 31 7.62 15.02 0.29
C LEU A 31 7.80 14.21 1.59
N GLU A 32 7.01 14.55 2.60
CA GLU A 32 7.02 13.85 3.89
C GLU A 32 6.57 12.40 3.74
N GLU A 33 5.55 12.15 2.92
CA GLU A 33 5.01 10.83 2.62
C GLU A 33 6.06 9.93 1.97
N TYR A 34 6.85 10.48 1.05
CA TYR A 34 7.97 9.75 0.44
C TYR A 34 9.00 9.36 1.51
N THR A 35 9.41 10.34 2.33
CA THR A 35 10.42 10.15 3.37
C THR A 35 9.95 9.11 4.41
N PHE A 36 8.68 9.17 4.79
CA PHE A 36 8.04 8.23 5.69
C PHE A 36 8.05 6.80 5.13
N ALA A 37 7.57 6.62 3.90
CA ALA A 37 7.53 5.31 3.24
C ALA A 37 8.94 4.73 3.09
N LEU A 38 9.88 5.56 2.63
CA LEU A 38 11.28 5.18 2.46
C LEU A 38 11.92 4.75 3.78
N HIS A 39 11.77 5.55 4.84
CA HIS A 39 12.33 5.24 6.15
C HIS A 39 11.78 3.93 6.72
N LYS A 40 10.46 3.69 6.61
CA LYS A 40 9.82 2.43 7.05
C LYS A 40 10.39 1.23 6.31
N PHE A 41 10.53 1.33 4.98
CA PHE A 41 11.08 0.26 4.15
C PHE A 41 12.53 -0.04 4.54
N GLN A 42 13.38 1.00 4.51
CA GLN A 42 14.81 0.91 4.80
C GLN A 42 15.11 0.34 6.18
N LYS A 43 14.34 0.75 7.20
CA LYS A 43 14.50 0.28 8.58
C LYS A 43 14.52 -1.25 8.70
N THR A 44 13.82 -1.95 7.82
CA THR A 44 13.69 -3.43 7.89
C THR A 44 14.46 -4.16 6.79
N MET A 45 14.89 -3.44 5.74
CA MET A 45 15.62 -3.99 4.59
C MET A 45 17.15 -3.79 4.65
N GLN A 46 17.63 -2.72 5.31
CA GLN A 46 19.07 -2.39 5.34
C GLN A 46 19.90 -3.29 6.25
N GLN A 47 19.27 -4.07 7.14
CA GLN A 47 19.99 -4.93 8.08
C GLN A 47 20.80 -6.05 7.37
N GLU A 48 20.48 -6.38 6.11
CA GLU A 48 21.12 -7.49 5.36
C GLU A 48 21.41 -7.18 3.88
N ASN A 49 21.45 -5.92 3.44
CA ASN A 49 21.60 -5.55 2.01
C ASN A 49 20.60 -6.25 1.06
N SER A 50 19.35 -6.42 1.50
CA SER A 50 18.33 -7.21 0.77
C SER A 50 17.77 -6.55 -0.50
N TYR A 51 18.25 -5.35 -0.87
CA TYR A 51 17.90 -4.66 -2.11
C TYR A 51 19.08 -3.81 -2.59
N SER A 52 19.18 -3.58 -3.90
CA SER A 52 20.25 -2.77 -4.51
C SER A 52 19.87 -1.30 -4.68
N GLN A 53 18.63 -1.03 -5.08
CA GLN A 53 18.13 0.33 -5.33
C GLN A 53 16.60 0.38 -5.21
N ILE A 54 16.09 1.57 -4.92
CA ILE A 54 14.65 1.88 -4.99
C ILE A 54 14.43 2.67 -6.27
N ILE A 55 13.59 2.14 -7.16
CA ILE A 55 13.37 2.69 -8.49
C ILE A 55 12.33 3.83 -8.46
N ALA A 56 11.22 3.60 -7.76
CA ALA A 56 10.14 4.55 -7.62
C ALA A 56 9.34 4.29 -6.34
N VAL A 57 8.66 5.33 -5.85
CA VAL A 57 7.64 5.23 -4.81
C VAL A 57 6.41 5.93 -5.35
N ASP A 58 5.30 5.21 -5.50
CA ASP A 58 4.06 5.77 -6.00
C ASP A 58 3.01 5.84 -4.89
N GLN A 59 2.23 6.92 -4.89
CA GLN A 59 1.03 7.05 -4.09
C GLN A 59 -0.19 6.60 -4.89
N ILE A 60 -1.06 5.83 -4.24
CA ILE A 60 -2.33 5.39 -4.81
C ILE A 60 -3.43 6.22 -4.14
N HIS A 61 -4.14 7.00 -4.94
CA HIS A 61 -5.30 7.77 -4.51
C HIS A 61 -6.56 7.06 -4.99
N ASN A 62 -7.43 6.67 -4.07
CA ASN A 62 -8.76 6.16 -4.39
C ASN A 62 -9.74 6.61 -3.30
N GLU A 63 -10.52 7.65 -3.60
CA GLU A 63 -11.41 8.30 -2.65
C GLU A 63 -12.50 7.33 -2.13
N ALA A 64 -13.07 6.50 -3.01
CA ALA A 64 -14.10 5.54 -2.61
C ALA A 64 -13.55 4.52 -1.61
N TRP A 65 -12.31 4.08 -1.79
CA TRP A 65 -11.65 3.17 -0.87
C TRP A 65 -11.27 3.82 0.44
N LEU A 66 -10.81 5.08 0.41
CA LEU A 66 -10.51 5.83 1.61
C LEU A 66 -11.77 6.00 2.47
N LEU A 67 -12.90 6.40 1.88
CA LEU A 67 -14.17 6.53 2.60
C LEU A 67 -14.63 5.19 3.19
N GLN A 68 -14.56 4.11 2.40
CA GLN A 68 -14.91 2.78 2.89
C GLN A 68 -13.99 2.34 4.06
N TYR A 69 -12.70 2.61 3.93
CA TYR A 69 -11.71 2.34 4.96
C TYR A 69 -12.01 3.09 6.26
N GLU A 70 -12.28 4.39 6.19
CA GLU A 70 -12.59 5.21 7.36
C GLU A 70 -13.84 4.74 8.10
N VAL A 71 -14.89 4.31 7.37
CA VAL A 71 -16.10 3.73 7.98
C VAL A 71 -15.76 2.48 8.79
N TYR A 72 -14.96 1.55 8.24
CA TYR A 72 -14.57 0.33 8.96
C TYR A 72 -13.65 0.63 10.14
N ARG A 73 -12.66 1.50 9.96
CA ARG A 73 -11.73 1.92 11.01
C ARG A 73 -12.47 2.53 12.19
N ASN A 74 -13.39 3.45 11.93
CA ASN A 74 -14.16 4.12 12.97
C ASN A 74 -15.09 3.12 13.69
N GLY A 75 -15.71 2.19 12.95
CA GLY A 75 -16.52 1.12 13.54
C GLY A 75 -15.71 0.22 14.50
N LEU A 76 -14.49 -0.18 14.11
CA LEU A 76 -13.60 -0.96 14.96
C LEU A 76 -13.13 -0.17 16.19
N PHE A 77 -12.80 1.10 16.01
CA PHE A 77 -12.43 1.98 17.11
C PHE A 77 -13.58 2.11 18.13
N GLU A 78 -14.82 2.28 17.67
CA GLU A 78 -15.98 2.38 18.55
C GLU A 78 -16.23 1.09 19.34
N GLN A 79 -15.99 -0.07 18.73
CA GLN A 79 -16.15 -1.38 19.37
C GLN A 79 -15.04 -1.69 20.39
N LEU A 80 -13.78 -1.38 20.05
CA LEU A 80 -12.61 -1.78 20.83
C LEU A 80 -12.08 -0.68 21.74
N LYS A 81 -12.52 0.57 21.53
CA LYS A 81 -12.03 1.79 22.19
C LYS A 81 -10.51 1.92 22.14
N LYS A 82 -9.91 1.45 21.05
CA LYS A 82 -8.47 1.38 20.83
C LYS A 82 -8.15 1.54 19.35
N ASP A 83 -7.06 2.25 19.07
CA ASP A 83 -6.51 2.30 17.72
C ASP A 83 -5.81 0.98 17.38
N THR A 84 -6.22 0.40 16.25
CA THR A 84 -5.73 -0.88 15.71
C THR A 84 -5.13 -0.73 14.32
N GLU A 85 -5.02 0.51 13.83
CA GLU A 85 -4.40 0.83 12.55
C GLU A 85 -2.88 0.60 12.63
N HIS A 86 -2.35 -0.06 11.61
CA HIS A 86 -0.93 -0.36 11.51
C HIS A 86 -0.47 -0.18 10.07
N PHE A 87 0.65 0.53 9.91
CA PHE A 87 1.34 0.57 8.64
C PHE A 87 2.08 -0.74 8.39
N LEU A 88 1.67 -1.49 7.37
CA LEU A 88 2.20 -2.83 7.09
C LEU A 88 2.55 -2.98 5.60
N PHE A 89 3.46 -3.90 5.33
CA PHE A 89 3.93 -4.21 3.99
C PHE A 89 3.20 -5.41 3.37
N HIS A 90 2.95 -5.33 2.07
CA HIS A 90 2.48 -6.43 1.23
C HIS A 90 3.40 -6.61 0.02
N GLY A 91 4.02 -7.80 -0.09
CA GLY A 91 4.78 -8.21 -1.26
C GLY A 91 3.89 -9.04 -2.17
N CYS A 92 3.93 -8.77 -3.47
CA CYS A 92 3.11 -9.48 -4.45
C CYS A 92 3.89 -9.71 -5.76
N ALA A 93 3.35 -10.58 -6.62
CA ALA A 93 3.87 -10.72 -7.97
C ALA A 93 3.56 -9.46 -8.79
N ASP A 94 4.47 -9.11 -9.70
CA ASP A 94 4.31 -7.99 -10.64
C ASP A 94 2.94 -8.02 -11.36
N ALA A 95 2.52 -9.19 -11.85
CA ALA A 95 1.24 -9.40 -12.52
C ALA A 95 0.00 -9.10 -11.63
N SER A 96 0.14 -9.11 -10.30
CA SER A 96 -0.94 -8.84 -9.36
C SER A 96 -1.05 -7.34 -9.00
N VAL A 97 -0.01 -6.54 -9.25
CA VAL A 97 0.07 -5.12 -8.85
C VAL A 97 -1.13 -4.35 -9.38
N ASP A 98 -1.38 -4.43 -10.68
CA ASP A 98 -2.45 -3.70 -11.35
C ASP A 98 -3.83 -4.10 -10.87
N ASN A 99 -4.05 -5.39 -10.60
CA ASN A 99 -5.32 -5.90 -10.09
C ASN A 99 -5.56 -5.43 -8.65
N ILE A 100 -4.54 -5.48 -7.79
CA ILE A 100 -4.64 -4.97 -6.41
C ILE A 100 -4.88 -3.46 -6.43
N ILE A 101 -4.22 -2.70 -7.32
CA ILE A 101 -4.53 -1.28 -7.50
C ILE A 101 -5.97 -1.14 -7.95
N LYS A 102 -6.47 -1.83 -8.96
CA LYS A 102 -7.80 -1.54 -9.51
C LYS A 102 -8.97 -2.05 -8.65
N ARG A 103 -8.77 -3.16 -7.94
CA ARG A 103 -9.86 -3.95 -7.32
C ARG A 103 -9.71 -4.14 -5.82
N GLY A 104 -8.56 -3.76 -5.27
CA GLY A 104 -8.23 -3.91 -3.86
C GLY A 104 -7.73 -5.32 -3.56
N PHE A 105 -7.64 -5.64 -2.28
CA PHE A 105 -7.21 -6.94 -1.81
C PHE A 105 -8.35 -7.96 -1.89
N ASP A 106 -8.19 -8.98 -2.74
CA ASP A 106 -9.14 -10.08 -2.84
C ASP A 106 -8.63 -11.33 -2.12
N ARG A 107 -9.38 -11.76 -1.10
CA ARG A 107 -9.10 -12.97 -0.33
C ARG A 107 -9.19 -14.26 -1.15
N ASN A 108 -9.80 -14.23 -2.33
CA ASN A 108 -9.83 -15.38 -3.24
C ASN A 108 -8.51 -15.61 -3.96
N HIS A 109 -7.65 -14.58 -4.03
CA HIS A 109 -6.29 -14.66 -4.58
C HIS A 109 -5.24 -14.80 -3.46
N ALA A 110 -5.68 -15.09 -2.23
CA ALA A 110 -4.82 -15.34 -1.08
C ALA A 110 -4.11 -16.69 -1.18
N GLY A 111 -2.79 -16.70 -0.99
CA GLY A 111 -2.00 -17.94 -0.88
C GLY A 111 -1.47 -18.51 -2.20
N GLU A 112 -1.63 -17.80 -3.33
CA GLU A 112 -1.12 -18.24 -4.63
C GLU A 112 0.42 -18.30 -4.70
N ILE A 113 1.10 -17.48 -3.91
CA ILE A 113 2.56 -17.38 -3.90
C ILE A 113 3.16 -18.24 -2.78
N HIS A 114 2.64 -18.11 -1.56
CA HIS A 114 3.11 -18.82 -0.37
C HIS A 114 1.91 -19.26 0.48
N GLY A 115 1.94 -20.49 0.98
CA GLY A 115 0.78 -21.23 1.49
C GLY A 115 -0.02 -20.59 2.63
N THR A 116 -1.21 -21.15 2.90
CA THR A 116 -2.20 -20.65 3.87
C THR A 116 -1.98 -21.16 5.30
N SER A 117 -0.75 -21.08 5.82
CA SER A 117 -0.42 -21.64 7.15
C SER A 117 -1.27 -21.06 8.29
N TYR A 118 -1.79 -19.84 8.11
CA TYR A 118 -2.68 -19.17 9.07
C TYR A 118 -4.09 -18.95 8.50
N GLY A 119 -4.53 -19.78 7.56
CA GLY A 119 -5.84 -19.71 6.92
C GLY A 119 -5.86 -18.95 5.59
N ARG A 120 -7.04 -18.83 4.97
CA ARG A 120 -7.18 -18.19 3.65
C ARG A 120 -7.44 -16.68 3.81
N GLY A 121 -6.41 -15.88 3.54
CA GLY A 121 -6.48 -14.42 3.66
C GLY A 121 -5.29 -13.70 3.05
N VAL A 122 -5.42 -12.38 2.95
CA VAL A 122 -4.33 -11.51 2.49
C VAL A 122 -3.41 -11.23 3.67
N TYR A 123 -2.11 -11.40 3.44
CA TYR A 123 -1.09 -11.29 4.47
C TYR A 123 -0.33 -9.98 4.37
N PHE A 124 -0.03 -9.42 5.54
CA PHE A 124 0.73 -8.20 5.70
C PHE A 124 1.84 -8.40 6.72
N SER A 125 2.91 -7.63 6.62
CA SER A 125 4.09 -7.76 7.47
C SER A 125 4.53 -6.41 8.00
N SER A 126 4.91 -6.32 9.27
CA SER A 126 5.55 -5.11 9.82
C SER A 126 7.00 -4.91 9.32
N SER A 127 7.55 -5.93 8.65
CA SER A 127 8.88 -5.94 8.05
C SER A 127 8.79 -6.05 6.53
N ALA A 128 9.34 -5.07 5.81
CA ALA A 128 9.45 -5.10 4.36
C ALA A 128 10.29 -6.30 3.90
N ARG A 129 11.30 -6.70 4.68
CA ARG A 129 12.11 -7.91 4.40
C ARG A 129 11.30 -9.20 4.39
N GLU A 130 10.33 -9.33 5.29
CA GLU A 130 9.46 -10.51 5.30
C GLU A 130 8.46 -10.47 4.14
N SER A 131 7.91 -9.30 3.78
CA SER A 131 7.05 -9.17 2.58
C SER A 131 7.83 -9.37 1.29
N HIS A 132 9.10 -8.97 1.23
CA HIS A 132 9.96 -9.11 0.06
C HIS A 132 10.06 -10.56 -0.42
N LYS A 133 10.04 -11.53 0.50
CA LYS A 133 10.02 -12.97 0.20
C LYS A 133 8.81 -13.42 -0.63
N TYR A 134 7.73 -12.64 -0.60
CA TYR A 134 6.47 -12.88 -1.33
C TYR A 134 6.42 -12.13 -2.66
N THR A 135 7.45 -11.33 -2.97
CA THR A 135 7.58 -10.71 -4.29
C THR A 135 8.06 -11.73 -5.31
N LYS A 136 7.64 -11.55 -6.56
CA LYS A 136 8.22 -12.26 -7.70
C LYS A 136 8.83 -11.21 -8.64
N PRO A 137 10.17 -11.15 -8.76
CA PRO A 137 10.81 -10.20 -9.64
C PRO A 137 10.32 -10.37 -11.08
N ASN A 138 10.15 -9.27 -11.81
CA ASN A 138 9.87 -9.31 -13.24
C ASN A 138 11.13 -9.71 -14.05
N GLN A 139 11.03 -9.73 -15.38
CA GLN A 139 12.15 -10.09 -16.26
C GLN A 139 13.37 -9.14 -16.11
N SER A 140 13.14 -7.93 -15.59
CA SER A 140 14.17 -6.93 -15.29
C SER A 140 14.71 -7.03 -13.85
N HIS A 141 14.35 -8.09 -13.11
CA HIS A 141 14.69 -8.30 -11.70
C HIS A 141 14.13 -7.23 -10.74
N GLU A 142 13.01 -6.61 -11.09
CA GLU A 142 12.34 -5.61 -10.24
C GLU A 142 11.24 -6.26 -9.40
N SER A 143 11.22 -5.98 -8.10
CA SER A 143 10.21 -6.45 -7.15
C SER A 143 9.27 -5.33 -6.74
N HIS A 144 7.99 -5.67 -6.53
CA HIS A 144 6.96 -4.73 -6.13
C HIS A 144 6.50 -4.97 -4.68
N GLU A 145 6.66 -3.96 -3.85
CA GLU A 145 6.20 -3.94 -2.47
C GLU A 145 5.32 -2.73 -2.20
N ARG A 146 4.40 -2.87 -1.25
CA ARG A 146 3.51 -1.78 -0.85
C ARG A 146 3.52 -1.62 0.65
N LEU A 147 3.58 -0.36 1.08
CA LEU A 147 3.19 0.05 2.42
C LEU A 147 1.72 0.47 2.38
N LEU A 148 0.92 -0.08 3.27
CA LEU A 148 -0.50 0.23 3.46
C LEU A 148 -0.68 0.98 4.77
#